data_AF-A0A3D4B6K2-F1
#
_entry.id   AF-A0A3D4B6K2-F1
#
_cell.length_a   1.000
_cell.length_b   1.000
_cell.length_c   1.000
_cell.angle_alpha   90.00
_cell.angle_beta   90.00
_cell.angle_gamma   90.00
#
_symmetry.space_group_name_H-M   'P 1'
#
loop_
_entity.id
_entity.type
_entity.pdbx_description
1 polymer ?
#
loop_
_entity_poly.entity_id
_entity_poly.type
_entity_poly.pdbx_seq_one_letter_code
_entity_poly.pdbx_strand_id
1 'polypeptide(L)'
;KTDQYYQFSLLHHPDARKIFAESRPKLYPYEDTGKVVRVLSELLESSSKSRCKFVIYPRMKNKEQIERFIREKAKNVYAPCYIPRSLITVLPDGQVIPCLSLGLGNVRDHGYDIRDVLKNDRYKGFLDIISSSTELPAACNVCCFAKVRG
;
A
#
# COMPACT_ATOMS: atom_id res chain seq x y z
N LYS A 1 -8.51 -1.86 20.37
CA LYS A 1 -8.40 -3.23 20.90
C LYS A 1 -7.66 -4.05 19.85
N THR A 2 -6.54 -4.67 20.21
CA THR A 2 -5.78 -5.60 19.37
C THR A 2 -6.12 -7.00 19.83
N ASP A 3 -6.90 -7.71 19.04
CA ASP A 3 -7.09 -9.15 19.14
C ASP A 3 -5.87 -9.86 18.52
N GLN A 4 -5.57 -11.02 19.10
CA GLN A 4 -4.33 -11.79 18.99
C GLN A 4 -3.89 -12.24 17.57
N TYR A 5 -4.60 -11.80 16.52
CA TYR A 5 -4.39 -12.22 15.13
C TYR A 5 -4.35 -11.08 14.10
N TYR A 6 -4.45 -9.81 14.49
CA TYR A 6 -4.53 -8.72 13.52
C TYR A 6 -3.18 -8.10 13.14
N GLN A 7 -2.91 -8.06 11.83
CA GLN A 7 -2.16 -6.94 11.23
C GLN A 7 -2.82 -5.64 11.68
N PHE A 8 -2.03 -4.63 12.08
CA PHE A 8 -2.48 -3.31 12.54
C PHE A 8 -3.82 -2.87 11.90
N SER A 9 -4.91 -2.98 12.66
CA SER A 9 -6.23 -2.62 12.16
C SER A 9 -6.43 -1.11 12.28
N LEU A 10 -6.44 -0.41 11.15
CA LEU A 10 -6.72 1.03 11.10
C LEU A 10 -8.21 1.36 11.31
N LEU A 11 -9.05 0.36 11.58
CA LEU A 11 -10.51 0.51 11.67
C LEU A 11 -10.92 1.45 12.81
N HIS A 12 -10.19 1.42 13.92
CA HIS A 12 -10.60 2.10 15.16
C HIS A 12 -9.69 3.25 15.58
N HIS A 13 -8.69 3.59 14.77
CA HIS A 13 -7.73 4.61 15.17
C HIS A 13 -8.24 6.00 14.75
N PRO A 14 -8.36 6.97 15.67
CA PRO A 14 -9.03 8.24 15.39
C PRO A 14 -8.24 9.14 14.43
N ASP A 15 -6.91 9.08 14.50
CA ASP A 15 -6.01 9.86 13.65
C ASP A 15 -5.13 8.93 12.79
N ALA A 16 -5.36 8.94 11.48
CA ALA A 16 -4.58 8.18 10.51
C ALA A 16 -3.15 8.72 10.37
N ARG A 17 -2.93 10.04 10.57
CA ARG A 17 -1.61 10.67 10.43
C ARG A 17 -0.64 10.14 11.49
N LYS A 18 -1.11 9.98 12.73
CA LYS A 18 -0.31 9.45 13.84
C LYS A 18 0.19 8.03 13.56
N ILE A 19 -0.67 7.15 13.04
CA ILE A 19 -0.29 5.76 12.71
C ILE A 19 0.73 5.74 11.59
N PHE A 20 0.54 6.56 10.55
CA PHE A 20 1.47 6.65 9.44
C PHE A 20 2.86 7.14 9.85
N ALA A 21 2.96 7.94 10.92
CA ALA A 21 4.25 8.32 11.50
C ALA A 21 4.92 7.16 12.27
N GLU A 22 4.13 6.34 12.95
CA GLU A 22 4.62 5.29 13.86
C GLU A 22 4.89 3.93 13.17
N SER A 23 4.30 3.66 12.00
CA SER A 23 4.28 2.34 11.33
C SER A 23 5.43 2.06 10.35
N ARG A 24 6.64 2.54 10.60
CA ARG A 24 7.81 2.30 9.71
C ARG A 24 8.21 0.82 9.69
N PRO A 25 8.14 0.13 8.53
CA PRO A 25 8.57 -1.26 8.47
C PRO A 25 10.07 -1.34 8.76
N LYS A 26 10.44 -2.29 9.61
CA LYS A 26 11.85 -2.64 9.82
C LYS A 26 12.30 -3.48 8.63
N LEU A 27 13.14 -2.89 7.79
CA LEU A 27 13.71 -3.56 6.62
C LEU A 27 15.08 -4.11 6.97
N TYR A 28 15.25 -5.41 6.77
CA TYR A 28 16.52 -6.08 6.95
C TYR A 28 17.35 -5.94 5.66
N PRO A 29 18.62 -5.53 5.74
CA PRO A 29 19.48 -5.48 4.58
C PRO A 29 19.71 -6.89 4.05
N TYR A 30 19.77 -7.03 2.73
CA TYR A 30 20.30 -8.25 2.12
C TYR A 30 21.81 -8.32 2.33
N GLU A 31 22.32 -9.51 2.61
CA GLU A 31 23.76 -9.75 2.71
C GLU A 31 24.48 -9.50 1.38
N ASP A 32 23.84 -9.88 0.27
CA ASP A 32 24.34 -9.67 -1.09
C ASP A 32 23.27 -9.01 -1.95
N THR A 33 23.25 -7.67 -1.91
CA THR A 33 22.31 -6.86 -2.70
C THR A 33 22.51 -7.04 -4.21
N GLY A 34 23.74 -7.26 -4.67
CA GLY A 34 24.06 -7.46 -6.08
C GLY A 34 23.45 -8.74 -6.63
N LYS A 35 23.57 -9.84 -5.87
CA LYS A 35 22.92 -11.12 -6.22
C LYS A 35 21.40 -10.99 -6.24
N VAL A 36 20.80 -10.28 -5.30
CA VAL A 36 19.35 -10.06 -5.27
C VAL A 36 18.89 -9.27 -6.49
N VAL A 37 19.54 -8.15 -6.81
CA VAL A 37 19.23 -7.37 -8.02
C VAL A 37 19.30 -8.26 -9.26
N ARG A 38 20.39 -9.00 -9.43
CA ARG A 38 20.61 -9.88 -10.58
C ARG A 38 19.49 -10.91 -10.73
N VAL A 39 19.20 -11.67 -9.68
CA VAL A 39 18.18 -12.74 -9.71
C VAL A 39 16.79 -12.19 -10.02
N LEU A 40 16.42 -11.06 -9.41
CA LEU A 40 15.12 -10.43 -9.66
C LEU A 40 15.01 -9.89 -11.10
N SER A 41 16.08 -9.33 -11.66
CA SER A 41 16.12 -8.90 -13.06
C SER A 41 15.99 -10.08 -14.02
N GLU A 42 16.74 -11.16 -13.80
CA GLU A 42 16.66 -12.40 -14.60
C GLU A 42 15.24 -12.99 -14.58
N LEU A 43 14.58 -12.97 -13.42
CA LEU A 43 13.18 -13.42 -13.28
C LEU A 43 12.20 -12.56 -14.11
N LEU A 44 12.35 -11.23 -14.08
CA LEU A 44 11.49 -10.34 -14.89
C LEU A 44 11.72 -10.55 -16.40
N GLU A 45 12.97 -10.72 -16.82
CA GLU A 45 13.31 -10.99 -18.21
C GLU A 45 12.75 -12.34 -18.67
N SER A 46 12.91 -13.39 -17.87
CA SER A 46 12.36 -14.72 -18.14
C SER A 46 10.82 -14.69 -18.19
N SER A 47 10.17 -13.99 -17.25
CA SER A 47 8.72 -13.76 -17.23
C SER A 47 8.21 -13.17 -18.54
N SER A 48 8.94 -12.23 -19.14
CA SER A 48 8.52 -11.59 -20.40
C SER A 48 8.39 -12.59 -21.55
N LYS A 49 9.26 -13.60 -21.58
CA LYS A 49 9.35 -14.64 -22.63
C LYS A 49 8.50 -15.87 -22.32
N SER A 50 8.17 -16.11 -21.06
CA SER A 50 7.42 -17.29 -20.60
C SER A 50 5.90 -17.12 -20.72
N ARG A 51 5.17 -18.24 -20.82
CA ARG A 51 3.71 -18.28 -20.61
C ARG A 51 3.34 -18.06 -19.14
N CYS A 52 4.23 -18.42 -18.22
CA CYS A 52 4.07 -18.14 -16.79
C CYS A 52 4.62 -16.74 -16.49
N LYS A 53 3.75 -15.82 -16.08
CA LYS A 53 4.12 -14.44 -15.77
C LYS A 53 4.41 -14.30 -14.28
N PHE A 54 5.63 -13.89 -13.96
CA PHE A 54 6.04 -13.49 -12.63
C PHE A 54 5.81 -11.98 -12.43
N VAL A 55 5.33 -11.63 -11.24
CA VAL A 55 5.19 -10.25 -10.77
C VAL A 55 5.93 -10.14 -9.46
N ILE A 56 6.82 -9.15 -9.36
CA ILE A 56 7.53 -8.83 -8.13
C ILE A 56 6.80 -7.66 -7.47
N TYR A 57 6.60 -7.76 -6.16
CA TYR A 57 5.97 -6.73 -5.35
C TYR A 57 6.96 -6.06 -4.38
N PRO A 58 6.84 -4.74 -4.14
CA PRO A 58 6.01 -3.77 -4.86
C PRO A 58 6.30 -3.76 -6.37
N ARG A 59 5.32 -3.34 -7.17
CA ARG A 59 5.37 -3.55 -8.62
C ARG A 59 6.59 -2.87 -9.23
N MET A 60 7.50 -3.69 -9.73
CA MET A 60 8.74 -3.32 -10.42
C MET A 60 8.74 -3.97 -11.82
N LYS A 61 9.25 -3.24 -12.81
CA LYS A 61 9.23 -3.62 -14.23
C LYS A 61 10.62 -3.86 -14.81
N ASN A 62 11.64 -3.26 -14.24
CA ASN A 62 13.00 -3.27 -14.76
C ASN A 62 14.05 -3.26 -13.64
N LYS A 63 15.31 -3.44 -14.02
CA LYS A 63 16.45 -3.50 -13.11
C LYS A 63 16.63 -2.19 -12.33
N GLU A 64 16.43 -1.05 -12.97
CA GLU A 64 16.59 0.28 -12.37
C GLU A 64 15.65 0.47 -11.17
N GLN A 65 14.40 0.00 -11.31
CA GLN A 65 13.41 0.03 -10.22
C GLN A 65 13.81 -0.90 -9.06
N ILE A 66 14.35 -2.08 -9.35
CA ILE A 66 14.84 -3.02 -8.34
C ILE A 66 16.02 -2.42 -7.56
N GLU A 67 16.99 -1.87 -8.27
CA GLU A 67 18.16 -1.22 -7.67
C GLU A 67 17.77 -0.04 -6.79
N ARG A 68 16.86 0.81 -7.29
CA ARG A 68 16.32 1.94 -6.51
C ARG A 68 15.61 1.45 -5.25
N PHE A 69 14.76 0.44 -5.36
CA PHE A 69 14.03 -0.12 -4.23
C PHE A 69 14.96 -0.64 -3.12
N ILE A 70 16.02 -1.37 -3.51
CA ILE A 70 17.00 -1.93 -2.56
C ILE A 70 17.87 -0.82 -1.96
N ARG A 71 18.42 0.08 -2.79
CA ARG A 71 19.32 1.16 -2.36
C ARG A 71 18.65 2.11 -1.37
N GLU A 72 17.44 2.57 -1.70
CA GLU A 72 16.68 3.50 -0.85
C GLU A 72 15.95 2.79 0.31
N LYS A 73 16.14 1.48 0.46
CA LYS A 73 15.48 0.64 1.47
C LYS A 73 13.97 0.88 1.46
N ALA A 74 13.36 0.81 0.28
CA ALA A 74 11.93 0.99 0.06
C ALA A 74 11.33 2.33 0.55
N LYS A 75 12.15 3.35 0.85
CA LYS A 75 11.68 4.66 1.30
C LYS A 75 11.58 5.62 0.12
N ASN A 76 10.44 6.31 -0.01
CA ASN A 76 10.25 7.39 -0.99
C ASN A 76 10.50 6.98 -2.46
N VAL A 77 10.32 5.68 -2.76
CA VAL A 77 10.54 5.11 -4.09
C VAL A 77 9.26 4.93 -4.90
N TYR A 78 8.09 5.19 -4.31
CA TYR A 78 6.81 4.79 -4.86
C TYR A 78 6.09 5.88 -5.64
N ALA A 79 5.44 5.49 -6.74
CA ALA A 79 4.48 6.34 -7.44
C ALA A 79 3.25 6.60 -6.55
N PRO A 80 2.50 7.71 -6.79
CA PRO A 80 1.22 7.96 -6.12
C PRO A 80 0.28 6.76 -6.20
N CYS A 81 -0.46 6.50 -5.12
CA CYS A 81 -1.37 5.37 -5.05
C CYS A 81 -2.80 5.80 -5.35
N TYR A 82 -3.44 5.13 -6.32
CA TYR A 82 -4.82 5.40 -6.72
C TYR A 82 -5.82 4.35 -6.23
N ILE A 83 -5.36 3.28 -5.57
CA ILE A 83 -6.24 2.19 -5.09
C ILE A 83 -7.40 2.72 -4.25
N PRO A 84 -7.18 3.63 -3.27
CA PRO A 84 -8.29 4.13 -2.47
C PRO A 84 -9.37 4.89 -3.24
N ARG A 85 -9.07 5.37 -4.46
CA ARG A 85 -10.03 6.02 -5.36
C ARG A 85 -10.75 5.01 -6.26
N SER A 86 -10.07 3.93 -6.64
CA SER A 86 -10.57 2.95 -7.61
C SER A 86 -11.20 1.72 -6.98
N LEU A 87 -10.95 1.48 -5.70
CA LEU A 87 -11.41 0.31 -4.96
C LEU A 87 -11.92 0.74 -3.59
N ILE A 88 -13.17 0.42 -3.31
CA ILE A 88 -13.79 0.54 -1.99
C ILE A 88 -14.27 -0.85 -1.59
N THR A 89 -13.97 -1.25 -0.35
CA THR A 89 -14.41 -2.53 0.19
C THR A 89 -15.47 -2.29 1.26
N VAL A 90 -16.58 -3.02 1.14
CA VAL A 90 -17.60 -3.12 2.18
C VAL A 90 -17.41 -4.46 2.87
N LEU A 91 -17.17 -4.43 4.18
CA LEU A 91 -16.98 -5.62 5.00
C LEU A 91 -18.34 -6.27 5.34
N PRO A 92 -18.36 -7.54 5.75
CA PRO A 92 -19.62 -8.25 6.07
C PRO A 92 -20.48 -7.61 7.16
N ASP A 93 -19.86 -6.83 8.05
CA ASP A 93 -20.53 -6.07 9.10
C ASP A 93 -21.09 -4.71 8.62
N GLY A 94 -20.90 -4.36 7.35
CA GLY A 94 -21.32 -3.11 6.73
C GLY A 94 -20.28 -1.99 6.81
N GLN A 95 -19.12 -2.22 7.42
CA GLN A 95 -18.06 -1.23 7.50
C GLN A 95 -17.44 -0.98 6.13
N VAL A 96 -17.31 0.29 5.76
CA VAL A 96 -16.66 0.72 4.51
C VAL A 96 -15.21 1.08 4.77
N ILE A 97 -14.31 0.55 3.95
CA ILE A 97 -12.87 0.84 3.97
C ILE A 97 -12.34 1.10 2.55
N PRO A 98 -11.41 2.05 2.35
CA PRO A 98 -10.87 2.35 1.03
C PRO A 98 -9.54 1.61 0.77
N CYS A 99 -8.80 1.25 1.82
CA CYS A 99 -7.58 0.42 1.84
C CYS A 99 -7.12 0.28 3.31
N LEU A 100 -6.11 -0.56 3.56
CA LEU A 100 -5.41 -0.73 4.87
C LEU A 100 -6.34 -0.81 6.10
N SER A 101 -7.57 -1.26 5.91
CA SER A 101 -8.60 -1.27 6.96
C SER A 101 -8.91 0.10 7.58
N LEU A 102 -8.69 1.23 6.88
CA LEU A 102 -9.11 2.55 7.37
C LEU A 102 -10.64 2.62 7.38
N GLY A 103 -11.24 2.68 8.57
CA GLY A 103 -12.70 2.76 8.73
C GLY A 103 -13.28 4.12 8.34
N LEU A 104 -14.17 4.15 7.33
CA LEU A 104 -14.87 5.37 6.90
C LEU A 104 -16.26 5.53 7.52
N GLY A 105 -16.88 4.43 7.93
CA GLY A 105 -18.22 4.41 8.52
C GLY A 105 -18.95 3.12 8.16
N ASN A 106 -20.10 2.88 8.79
CA ASN A 106 -20.94 1.74 8.46
C ASN A 106 -22.04 2.17 7.49
N VAL A 107 -22.24 1.42 6.41
CA VAL A 107 -23.24 1.74 5.37
C VAL A 107 -24.68 1.81 5.94
N ARG A 108 -24.96 1.08 7.02
CA ARG A 108 -26.28 1.10 7.70
C ARG A 108 -26.62 2.48 8.27
N ASP A 109 -25.63 3.20 8.77
CA ASP A 109 -25.81 4.52 9.39
C ASP A 109 -26.07 5.62 8.35
N HIS A 110 -25.84 5.30 7.07
CA HIS A 110 -25.99 6.21 5.93
C HIS A 110 -27.11 5.77 4.98
N GLY A 111 -28.14 5.09 5.50
CA GLY A 111 -29.28 4.65 4.69
C GLY A 111 -28.90 3.72 3.53
N TYR A 112 -27.82 2.97 3.68
CA TYR A 112 -27.22 2.12 2.66
C TYR A 112 -26.65 2.85 1.43
N ASP A 113 -26.41 4.18 1.53
CA ASP A 113 -25.75 4.95 0.46
C ASP A 113 -24.24 5.09 0.71
N ILE A 114 -23.44 4.33 -0.05
CA ILE A 114 -21.98 4.38 0.01
C ILE A 114 -21.45 5.79 -0.31
N ARG A 115 -22.11 6.54 -1.19
CA ARG A 115 -21.66 7.89 -1.60
C ARG A 115 -21.63 8.83 -0.40
N ASP A 116 -22.55 8.67 0.53
CA ASP A 116 -22.59 9.46 1.76
C ASP A 116 -21.47 9.08 2.73
N VAL A 117 -21.14 7.79 2.82
CA VAL A 117 -19.96 7.34 3.58
C VAL A 117 -18.66 7.94 3.00
N LEU A 118 -18.56 8.07 1.67
CA LEU A 118 -17.39 8.63 0.99
C LEU A 118 -17.30 10.16 1.07
N LYS A 119 -18.34 10.87 1.53
CA LYS A 119 -18.22 12.33 1.80
C LYS A 119 -17.40 12.62 3.06
N ASN A 120 -17.05 11.59 3.83
CA ASN A 120 -16.28 11.68 5.07
C ASN A 120 -14.93 12.39 4.88
N ASP A 121 -14.64 13.38 5.72
CA ASP A 121 -13.40 14.16 5.66
C ASP A 121 -12.16 13.31 5.96
N ARG A 122 -12.28 12.20 6.70
CA ARG A 122 -11.22 11.22 6.88
C ARG A 122 -10.82 10.57 5.57
N TYR A 123 -11.79 10.30 4.68
CA TYR A 123 -11.49 9.77 3.35
C TYR A 123 -10.78 10.81 2.50
N LYS A 124 -11.27 12.07 2.46
CA LYS A 124 -10.61 13.17 1.74
C LYS A 124 -9.17 13.37 2.23
N GLY A 125 -8.96 13.46 3.55
CA GLY A 125 -7.63 13.62 4.13
C GLY A 125 -6.70 12.43 3.83
N PHE A 126 -7.22 11.21 3.79
CA PHE A 126 -6.45 10.04 3.36
C PHE A 126 -6.07 10.13 1.88
N LEU A 127 -7.00 10.52 1.00
CA LEU A 127 -6.75 10.72 -0.42
C LEU A 127 -5.67 11.78 -0.67
N ASP A 128 -5.70 12.88 0.08
CA ASP A 128 -4.71 13.93 -0.04
C ASP A 128 -3.31 13.42 0.29
N ILE A 129 -3.17 12.68 1.40
CA ILE A 129 -1.89 12.09 1.82
C ILE A 129 -1.32 11.14 0.76
N ILE A 130 -2.13 10.25 0.18
CA ILE A 130 -1.64 9.24 -0.77
C ILE A 130 -1.47 9.77 -2.20
N SER A 131 -2.18 10.83 -2.58
CA SER A 131 -2.21 11.35 -3.95
C SER A 131 -1.16 12.44 -4.17
N SER A 132 -0.88 13.25 -3.15
CA SER A 132 0.07 14.36 -3.24
C SER A 132 1.50 13.98 -2.84
N SER A 133 1.67 12.87 -2.13
CA SER A 133 2.96 12.53 -1.55
C SER A 133 3.91 11.84 -2.52
N THR A 134 5.14 12.33 -2.53
CA THR A 134 6.30 11.56 -3.00
C THR A 134 6.70 10.45 -2.02
N GLU A 135 6.17 10.53 -0.81
CA GLU A 135 6.42 9.66 0.32
C GLU A 135 5.11 9.00 0.74
N LEU A 136 4.88 7.78 0.26
CA LEU A 136 3.74 7.03 0.76
C LEU A 136 3.87 6.85 2.28
N PRO A 137 2.73 6.83 3.01
CA PRO A 137 2.72 6.49 4.42
C PRO A 137 3.51 5.24 4.73
N ALA A 138 4.10 5.18 5.92
CA ALA A 138 4.90 4.03 6.33
C ALA A 138 4.13 2.70 6.24
N ALA A 139 2.84 2.71 6.61
CA ALA A 139 1.92 1.57 6.46
C ALA A 139 1.68 1.12 5.00
N CYS A 140 1.94 2.01 4.02
CA CYS A 140 1.85 1.72 2.59
C CYS A 140 3.19 1.24 2.00
N ASN A 141 4.31 1.35 2.73
CA ASN A 141 5.58 0.81 2.28
C ASN A 141 5.44 -0.69 2.06
N VAL A 142 6.13 -1.20 1.04
CA VAL A 142 6.10 -2.59 0.59
C VAL A 142 4.71 -3.16 0.22
N CYS A 143 3.70 -2.32 0.06
CA CYS A 143 2.36 -2.72 -0.37
C CYS A 143 2.39 -3.38 -1.77
N CYS A 144 1.58 -4.43 -1.96
CA CYS A 144 1.46 -5.13 -3.24
C CYS A 144 0.82 -4.25 -4.35
N PHE A 145 0.05 -3.24 -4.00
CA PHE A 145 -0.45 -2.28 -4.98
C PHE A 145 0.49 -1.11 -5.26
N ALA A 146 1.53 -0.93 -4.43
CA ALA A 146 2.50 0.13 -4.66
C ALA A 146 3.35 -0.19 -5.90
N LYS A 147 3.71 0.87 -6.64
CA LYS A 147 4.56 0.77 -7.84
C LYS A 147 5.81 1.59 -7.61
N VAL A 148 6.97 1.01 -7.88
CA VAL A 148 8.25 1.75 -7.81
C VAL A 148 8.35 2.71 -9.00
N ARG A 149 8.82 3.93 -8.76
CA ARG A 149 9.05 4.95 -9.80
C ARG A 149 10.19 4.50 -10.71
N GLY A 150 9.93 4.53 -12.02
CA GLY A 150 10.97 4.49 -13.04
C GLY A 150 11.75 5.79 -13.06
#